data_AF-A0A7X6Q3S8-F1
#
_entry.id   AF-A0A7X6Q3S8-F1
#
_cell.length_a   1.000
_cell.length_b   1.000
_cell.length_c   1.000
_cell.angle_alpha   90.00
_cell.angle_beta   90.00
_cell.angle_gamma   90.00
#
_symmetry.space_group_name_H-M   'P 1'
#
loop_
_entity.id
_entity.type
_entity.pdbx_description
1 polymer ?
#
loop_
_entity_poly.entity_id
_entity_poly.type
_entity_poly.pdbx_seq_one_letter_code
_entity_poly.pdbx_strand_id
1 'polypeptide(L)'
;DGDPADPDPLTMRGKGWIREIVSHFLILSILGGGLVFLYKKASQIPLLTSLSYFKPVFIVAFSLLGLMVLIFAFQLFSSVRLERFSPGNPGSLKRLEGIRRFRLPRHYVQLQETWPAYRADFLERYKEKGWKDLGGQPFEAVMARKRSLPSFGRPPLVDRLFIFYHPMMNVIIVDQILKECERLIEADYDRLPARRNRLVFLTDMKNRDEVTSAGAGVVNYLCTPLHKVSLYPVLVDMDAGRFFYPLDTSLAKSRHRFHYWRCRLALRAWIKRKAKETSSKHPQETSA
;
A
#
# COMPACT_ATOMS: atom_id res chain seq x y z
N ASP A 1 -6.14 28.80 -38.34
CA ASP A 1 -5.10 27.74 -38.35
C ASP A 1 -4.35 27.74 -37.04
N GLY A 2 -4.55 26.68 -36.25
CA GLY A 2 -4.04 26.60 -34.89
C GLY A 2 -4.56 25.38 -34.14
N ASP A 3 -4.11 24.22 -34.63
CA ASP A 3 -3.93 22.92 -33.97
C ASP A 3 -5.14 22.23 -33.29
N PRO A 4 -5.63 21.08 -33.81
CA PRO A 4 -6.57 20.23 -33.08
C PRO A 4 -5.86 19.58 -31.88
N ALA A 5 -6.42 19.82 -30.69
CA ALA A 5 -6.00 19.25 -29.42
C ALA A 5 -5.53 17.79 -29.54
N ASP A 6 -4.22 17.59 -29.39
CA ASP A 6 -3.58 16.30 -29.30
C ASP A 6 -4.13 15.57 -28.06
N PRO A 7 -4.78 14.39 -28.19
CA PRO A 7 -5.39 13.73 -27.05
C PRO A 7 -4.33 13.27 -26.04
N ASP A 8 -4.44 13.80 -24.82
CA ASP A 8 -3.63 13.50 -23.65
C ASP A 8 -3.17 12.02 -23.58
N PRO A 9 -1.86 11.72 -23.68
CA PRO A 9 -1.32 10.35 -23.73
C PRO A 9 -1.58 9.53 -22.45
N LEU A 10 -2.03 10.18 -21.37
CA LEU A 10 -2.41 9.55 -20.11
C LEU A 10 -3.83 8.96 -20.13
N THR A 11 -4.73 9.45 -20.99
CA THR A 11 -6.05 8.81 -21.20
C THR A 11 -5.96 7.54 -22.04
N MET A 12 -4.94 7.44 -22.90
CA MET A 12 -4.66 6.25 -23.71
C MET A 12 -4.16 5.05 -22.89
N ARG A 13 -3.48 5.28 -21.75
CA ARG A 13 -2.88 4.19 -20.95
C ARG A 13 -3.91 3.39 -20.13
N GLY A 14 -4.96 4.03 -19.63
CA GLY A 14 -6.04 3.36 -18.90
C GLY A 14 -6.95 2.52 -19.81
N LYS A 15 -7.21 2.98 -21.03
CA LYS A 15 -7.93 2.21 -22.07
C LYS A 15 -7.07 1.11 -22.70
N GLY A 16 -5.77 1.34 -22.85
CA GLY A 16 -4.83 0.38 -23.43
C GLY A 16 -4.72 -0.92 -22.63
N TRP A 17 -4.61 -0.83 -21.31
CA TRP A 17 -4.50 -2.02 -20.46
C TRP A 17 -5.76 -2.90 -20.47
N ILE A 18 -6.96 -2.28 -20.45
CA ILE A 18 -8.22 -3.03 -20.59
C ILE A 18 -8.30 -3.70 -21.96
N ARG A 19 -7.88 -3.01 -23.03
CA ARG A 19 -7.81 -3.57 -24.39
C ARG A 19 -6.82 -4.73 -24.47
N GLU A 20 -5.67 -4.65 -23.81
CA GLU A 20 -4.70 -5.74 -23.73
C GLU A 20 -5.27 -6.96 -23.00
N ILE A 21 -5.96 -6.76 -21.87
CA ILE A 21 -6.62 -7.85 -21.13
C ILE A 21 -7.69 -8.52 -21.98
N VAL A 22 -8.56 -7.72 -22.60
CA VAL A 22 -9.64 -8.23 -23.44
C VAL A 22 -9.05 -8.98 -24.65
N SER A 23 -7.97 -8.46 -25.24
CA SER A 23 -7.28 -9.13 -26.35
C SER A 23 -6.66 -10.46 -25.93
N HIS A 24 -5.94 -10.53 -24.81
CA HIS A 24 -5.36 -11.78 -24.29
C HIS A 24 -6.43 -12.79 -23.89
N PHE A 25 -7.52 -12.33 -23.28
CA PHE A 25 -8.67 -13.17 -22.94
C PHE A 25 -9.35 -13.73 -24.19
N LEU A 26 -9.51 -12.91 -25.23
CA LEU A 26 -10.07 -13.33 -26.51
C LEU A 26 -9.18 -14.39 -27.18
N ILE A 27 -7.86 -14.18 -27.20
CA ILE A 27 -6.89 -15.14 -27.74
C ILE A 27 -6.97 -16.47 -26.98
N LEU A 28 -6.97 -16.45 -25.64
CA LEU A 28 -7.11 -17.65 -24.81
C LEU A 28 -8.44 -18.38 -25.06
N SER A 29 -9.53 -17.62 -25.24
CA SER A 29 -10.85 -18.18 -25.54
C SER A 29 -10.90 -18.83 -26.91
N ILE A 30 -10.32 -18.20 -27.94
CA ILE A 30 -10.22 -18.76 -29.30
C ILE A 30 -9.32 -20.00 -29.29
N LEU A 31 -8.17 -19.96 -28.60
CA LEU A 31 -7.24 -21.08 -28.51
C LEU A 31 -7.89 -22.27 -27.80
N GLY A 32 -8.58 -22.03 -26.69
CA GLY A 32 -9.31 -23.06 -25.96
C GLY A 32 -10.49 -23.64 -26.74
N GLY A 33 -11.30 -22.77 -27.36
CA GLY A 33 -12.40 -23.20 -28.23
C GLY A 33 -11.91 -24.00 -29.44
N GLY A 34 -10.84 -23.55 -30.08
CA GLY A 34 -10.18 -24.23 -31.19
C GLY A 34 -9.63 -25.59 -30.80
N LEU A 35 -9.00 -25.71 -29.64
CA LEU A 35 -8.48 -26.98 -29.13
C LEU A 35 -9.61 -27.99 -28.82
N VAL A 36 -10.70 -27.53 -28.20
CA VAL A 36 -11.89 -28.36 -27.95
C VAL A 36 -12.57 -28.78 -29.26
N PHE A 37 -12.68 -27.86 -30.22
CA PHE A 37 -13.23 -28.15 -31.54
C PHE A 37 -12.38 -29.18 -32.29
N LEU A 38 -11.05 -29.03 -32.29
CA LEU A 38 -10.10 -29.98 -32.88
C LEU A 38 -10.19 -31.35 -32.22
N TYR A 39 -10.25 -31.40 -30.90
CA TYR A 39 -10.44 -32.65 -30.17
C TYR A 39 -11.74 -33.34 -30.61
N LYS A 40 -12.85 -32.59 -30.64
CA LYS A 40 -14.17 -33.12 -31.04
C LYS A 40 -14.16 -33.62 -32.48
N LYS A 41 -13.60 -32.86 -33.43
CA LYS A 41 -13.51 -33.25 -34.84
C LYS A 41 -12.56 -34.43 -35.06
N ALA A 42 -11.41 -34.44 -34.42
CA ALA A 42 -10.45 -35.53 -34.56
C ALA A 42 -10.97 -36.83 -33.88
N SER A 43 -11.77 -36.71 -32.83
CA SER A 43 -12.41 -37.87 -32.19
C SER A 43 -13.46 -38.57 -33.06
N GLN A 44 -14.00 -37.88 -34.08
CA GLN A 44 -14.95 -38.45 -35.04
C GLN A 44 -14.26 -39.24 -36.16
N ILE A 45 -12.93 -39.18 -36.28
CA ILE A 45 -12.17 -39.88 -37.33
C ILE A 45 -11.57 -41.16 -36.71
N PRO A 46 -12.00 -42.36 -37.13
CA PRO A 46 -11.55 -43.63 -36.53
C PRO A 46 -10.04 -43.88 -36.68
N LEU A 47 -9.45 -43.36 -37.76
CA LEU A 47 -8.05 -43.51 -38.10
C LEU A 47 -7.11 -42.70 -37.19
N LEU A 48 -7.61 -41.61 -36.60
CA LEU A 48 -6.85 -40.74 -35.69
C LEU A 48 -6.98 -41.21 -34.24
N THR A 49 -8.15 -41.73 -33.86
CA THR A 49 -8.41 -42.24 -32.51
C THR A 49 -7.74 -43.58 -32.22
N SER A 50 -7.36 -44.33 -33.26
CA SER A 50 -6.59 -45.58 -33.13
C SER A 50 -5.11 -45.36 -32.81
N LEU A 51 -4.60 -44.14 -32.98
CA LEU A 51 -3.21 -43.81 -32.64
C LEU A 51 -3.02 -43.77 -31.12
N SER A 52 -2.03 -44.50 -30.62
CA SER A 52 -1.68 -44.56 -29.18
C SER A 52 -1.37 -43.18 -28.58
N TYR A 53 -0.88 -42.25 -29.41
CA TYR A 53 -0.50 -40.89 -28.99
C TYR A 53 -1.64 -39.87 -29.06
N PHE A 54 -2.81 -40.24 -29.61
CA PHE A 54 -3.92 -39.31 -29.79
C PHE A 54 -4.36 -38.65 -28.47
N LYS A 55 -4.68 -39.46 -27.46
CA LYS A 55 -5.09 -38.96 -26.13
C LYS A 55 -3.96 -38.23 -25.41
N PRO A 56 -2.71 -38.75 -25.32
CA PRO A 56 -1.59 -38.05 -24.71
C PRO A 56 -1.34 -36.65 -25.26
N VAL A 57 -1.37 -36.47 -26.59
CA VAL A 57 -1.09 -35.16 -27.22
C VAL A 57 -2.12 -34.11 -26.79
N PHE A 58 -3.40 -34.47 -26.80
CA PHE A 58 -4.45 -33.54 -26.35
C PHE A 58 -4.38 -33.27 -24.85
N ILE A 59 -4.04 -34.26 -24.01
CA ILE A 59 -3.83 -34.05 -22.57
C ILE A 59 -2.71 -33.04 -22.31
N VAL A 60 -1.58 -33.17 -23.02
CA VAL A 60 -0.46 -32.22 -22.91
C VAL A 60 -0.89 -30.82 -23.38
N ALA A 61 -1.59 -30.73 -24.51
CA ALA A 61 -2.09 -29.46 -25.03
C ALA A 61 -3.07 -28.76 -24.06
N PHE A 62 -4.02 -29.50 -23.48
CA PHE A 62 -4.93 -28.97 -22.45
C PHE A 62 -4.19 -28.55 -21.18
N SER A 63 -3.16 -29.29 -20.78
CA SER A 63 -2.34 -28.95 -19.61
C SER A 63 -1.56 -27.65 -19.82
N LEU A 64 -0.95 -27.47 -21.00
CA LEU A 64 -0.27 -26.23 -21.38
C LEU A 64 -1.24 -25.05 -21.43
N LEU A 65 -2.42 -25.22 -22.01
CA LEU A 65 -3.48 -24.21 -22.02
C LEU A 65 -3.90 -23.83 -20.59
N GLY A 66 -4.11 -24.81 -19.71
CA GLY A 66 -4.45 -24.59 -18.31
C GLY A 66 -3.37 -23.80 -17.57
N LEU A 67 -2.09 -24.12 -17.81
CA LEU A 67 -0.97 -23.37 -17.25
C LEU A 67 -0.94 -21.91 -17.75
N MET A 68 -1.18 -21.67 -19.04
CA MET A 68 -1.26 -20.32 -19.60
C MET A 68 -2.40 -19.51 -18.96
N VAL A 69 -3.58 -20.11 -18.78
CA VAL A 69 -4.72 -19.47 -18.08
C VAL A 69 -4.35 -19.12 -16.64
N LEU A 70 -3.66 -20.03 -15.94
CA LEU A 70 -3.21 -19.80 -14.57
C LEU A 70 -2.25 -18.61 -14.48
N ILE A 71 -1.24 -18.57 -15.36
CA ILE A 71 -0.26 -17.46 -15.40
C ILE A 71 -0.97 -16.14 -15.72
N PHE A 72 -1.88 -16.14 -16.70
CA PHE A 72 -2.66 -14.95 -17.06
C PHE A 72 -3.52 -14.46 -15.89
N ALA A 73 -4.19 -15.36 -15.16
CA ALA A 73 -4.94 -15.00 -13.97
C ALA A 73 -4.03 -14.37 -12.90
N PHE A 74 -2.87 -14.96 -12.63
CA PHE A 74 -1.90 -14.38 -11.70
C PHE A 74 -1.40 -13.00 -12.16
N GLN A 75 -1.12 -12.81 -13.44
CA GLN A 75 -0.72 -11.53 -14.01
C GLN A 75 -1.82 -10.47 -13.89
N LEU A 76 -3.09 -10.83 -14.15
CA LEU A 76 -4.23 -9.94 -13.93
C LEU A 76 -4.32 -9.48 -12.48
N PHE A 77 -4.26 -10.41 -11.53
CA PHE A 77 -4.31 -10.07 -10.09
C PHE A 77 -3.10 -9.26 -9.63
N SER A 78 -1.92 -9.49 -10.22
CA SER A 78 -0.70 -8.73 -9.95
C SER A 78 -0.79 -7.32 -10.51
N SER A 79 -1.19 -7.16 -11.77
CA SER A 79 -1.29 -5.87 -12.46
C SER A 79 -2.33 -4.95 -11.83
N VAL A 80 -3.50 -5.49 -11.43
CA VAL A 80 -4.54 -4.73 -10.71
C VAL A 80 -4.05 -4.29 -9.32
N ARG A 81 -3.13 -5.04 -8.71
CA ARG A 81 -2.53 -4.69 -7.41
C ARG A 81 -1.33 -3.75 -7.51
N LEU A 82 -0.80 -3.50 -8.71
CA LEU A 82 0.39 -2.66 -8.95
C LEU A 82 0.06 -1.34 -9.64
N GLU A 83 -1.23 -1.04 -9.87
CA GLU A 83 -1.63 0.25 -10.41
C GLU A 83 -1.17 1.37 -9.45
N ARG A 84 -0.25 2.22 -9.92
CA ARG A 84 0.18 3.41 -9.18
C ARG A 84 -0.95 4.43 -9.20
N PHE A 85 -1.33 4.93 -8.04
CA PHE A 85 -2.35 5.98 -7.96
C PHE A 85 -1.74 7.32 -8.36
N SER A 86 -2.28 7.97 -9.39
CA SER A 86 -1.80 9.29 -9.80
C SER A 86 -2.46 10.37 -8.96
N PRO A 87 -1.70 11.18 -8.19
CA PRO A 87 -2.27 12.21 -7.33
C PRO A 87 -2.96 13.34 -8.12
N GLY A 88 -2.57 13.57 -9.38
CA GLY A 88 -3.18 14.56 -10.27
C GLY A 88 -4.38 14.06 -11.06
N ASN A 89 -4.76 12.78 -10.95
CA ASN A 89 -5.89 12.21 -11.70
C ASN A 89 -7.09 11.95 -10.77
N PRO A 90 -8.21 12.68 -10.91
CA PRO A 90 -9.37 12.53 -10.03
C PRO A 90 -10.00 11.13 -10.11
N GLY A 91 -9.93 10.46 -11.27
CA GLY A 91 -10.39 9.08 -11.41
C GLY A 91 -9.54 8.08 -10.61
N SER A 92 -8.24 8.34 -10.50
CA SER A 92 -7.33 7.52 -9.68
C SER A 92 -7.57 7.74 -8.19
N LEU A 93 -7.76 8.99 -7.77
CA LEU A 93 -8.11 9.35 -6.39
C LEU A 93 -9.45 8.74 -5.97
N LYS A 94 -10.49 8.81 -6.82
CA LYS A 94 -11.78 8.16 -6.56
C LYS A 94 -11.65 6.64 -6.37
N ARG A 95 -10.80 5.97 -7.17
CA ARG A 95 -10.50 4.54 -6.98
C ARG A 95 -9.85 4.31 -5.62
N LEU A 96 -8.81 5.07 -5.28
CA LEU A 96 -8.11 4.97 -4.00
C LEU A 96 -9.05 5.19 -2.82
N GLU A 97 -9.90 6.21 -2.90
CA GLU A 97 -10.90 6.52 -1.88
C GLU A 97 -11.91 5.38 -1.71
N GLY A 98 -12.29 4.71 -2.81
CA GLY A 98 -13.19 3.54 -2.85
C GLY A 98 -12.67 2.32 -2.09
N ILE A 99 -11.35 2.21 -1.88
CA ILE A 99 -10.77 1.00 -1.28
C ILE A 99 -11.09 0.91 0.22
N ARG A 100 -11.95 -0.05 0.56
CA ARG A 100 -12.42 -0.31 1.94
C ARG A 100 -11.29 -0.56 2.94
N ARG A 101 -10.16 -1.12 2.51
CA ARG A 101 -9.05 -1.50 3.41
C ARG A 101 -8.42 -0.29 4.14
N PHE A 102 -8.51 0.90 3.55
CA PHE A 102 -7.99 2.16 4.08
C PHE A 102 -9.02 2.93 4.91
N ARG A 103 -10.28 2.48 4.95
CA ARG A 103 -11.35 3.09 5.74
C ARG A 103 -11.31 2.57 7.18
N LEU A 104 -11.40 3.47 8.15
CA LEU A 104 -11.89 3.13 9.47
C LEU A 104 -13.42 3.02 9.41
N PRO A 105 -14.05 2.30 10.35
CA PRO A 105 -15.52 2.31 10.48
C PRO A 105 -16.09 3.73 10.56
N ARG A 106 -17.32 3.94 10.07
CA ARG A 106 -17.92 5.27 9.90
C ARG A 106 -17.99 6.12 11.18
N HIS A 107 -18.10 5.49 12.34
CA HIS A 107 -18.12 6.18 13.63
C HIS A 107 -16.74 6.72 14.08
N TYR A 108 -15.70 6.55 13.26
CA TYR A 108 -14.37 7.15 13.43
C TYR A 108 -14.12 8.25 12.39
N VAL A 109 -15.17 8.88 11.86
CA VAL A 109 -15.06 10.15 11.15
C VAL A 109 -15.00 11.27 12.20
N GLN A 110 -14.27 12.34 11.93
CA GLN A 110 -14.01 13.46 12.84
C GLN A 110 -13.38 13.00 14.17
N LEU A 111 -12.37 12.12 14.10
CA LEU A 111 -11.62 11.68 15.27
C LEU A 111 -10.96 12.83 16.02
N GLN A 112 -10.61 13.91 15.33
CA GLN A 112 -10.05 15.10 15.98
C GLN A 112 -11.04 15.78 16.93
N GLU A 113 -12.35 15.69 16.67
CA GLU A 113 -13.38 16.27 17.54
C GLU A 113 -13.59 15.41 18.79
N THR A 114 -13.64 14.09 18.61
CA THR A 114 -13.82 13.14 19.71
C THR A 114 -12.53 12.85 20.49
N TRP A 115 -11.36 13.15 19.93
CA TRP A 115 -10.06 12.95 20.54
C TRP A 115 -9.10 14.12 20.25
N PRO A 116 -9.32 15.32 20.80
CA PRO A 116 -8.51 16.51 20.50
C PRO A 116 -7.02 16.36 20.89
N ALA A 117 -6.74 15.59 21.94
CA ALA A 117 -5.38 15.34 22.43
C ALA A 117 -4.59 14.28 21.63
N TYR A 118 -5.09 13.85 20.45
CA TYR A 118 -4.50 12.74 19.70
C TYR A 118 -2.99 12.89 19.44
N ARG A 119 -2.52 14.10 19.11
CA ARG A 119 -1.09 14.35 18.82
C ARG A 119 -0.20 13.97 20.01
N ALA A 120 -0.53 14.46 21.20
CA ALA A 120 0.20 14.16 22.43
C ALA A 120 0.13 12.66 22.77
N ASP A 121 -1.05 12.04 22.68
CA ASP A 121 -1.25 10.62 22.96
C ASP A 121 -0.44 9.70 22.01
N PHE A 122 -0.26 10.11 20.76
CA PHE A 122 0.60 9.38 19.81
C PHE A 122 2.04 9.37 20.30
N LEU A 123 2.57 10.51 20.76
CA LEU A 123 3.92 10.62 21.30
C LEU A 123 4.07 9.82 22.60
N GLU A 124 3.13 9.99 23.54
CA GLU A 124 3.12 9.33 24.85
C GLU A 124 3.11 7.81 24.72
N ARG A 125 2.24 7.26 23.85
CA ARG A 125 2.18 5.82 23.56
C ARG A 125 3.54 5.21 23.25
N TYR A 126 4.35 5.90 22.45
CA TYR A 126 5.64 5.37 22.05
C TYR A 126 6.66 5.53 23.18
N LYS A 127 6.64 6.65 23.92
CA LYS A 127 7.45 6.83 25.13
C LYS A 127 7.19 5.73 26.16
N GLU A 128 5.94 5.43 26.48
CA GLU A 128 5.53 4.33 27.38
C GLU A 128 6.07 2.95 26.93
N LYS A 129 6.22 2.74 25.62
CA LYS A 129 6.75 1.51 25.04
C LYS A 129 8.28 1.45 25.01
N GLY A 130 8.95 2.38 25.69
CA GLY A 130 10.40 2.47 25.79
C GLY A 130 11.08 3.01 24.54
N TRP A 131 10.36 3.79 23.72
CA TRP A 131 10.99 4.56 22.65
C TRP A 131 11.63 5.82 23.25
N LYS A 132 12.88 6.07 22.87
CA LYS A 132 13.62 7.25 23.31
C LYS A 132 13.56 8.31 22.23
N ASP A 133 13.23 9.53 22.63
CA ASP A 133 13.23 10.68 21.75
C ASP A 133 14.68 11.04 21.38
N LEU A 134 14.93 11.27 20.10
CA LEU A 134 16.18 11.76 19.55
C LEU A 134 16.08 13.25 19.16
N GLY A 135 14.88 13.82 19.18
CA GLY A 135 14.59 15.15 18.65
C GLY A 135 14.72 15.23 17.13
N GLY A 136 14.24 16.32 16.54
CA GLY A 136 14.50 16.65 15.14
C GLY A 136 13.37 17.37 14.44
N GLN A 137 13.64 18.56 13.93
CA GLN A 137 12.80 19.23 12.92
C GLN A 137 13.05 18.57 11.55
N PRO A 138 12.03 18.45 10.67
CA PRO A 138 10.66 18.98 10.76
C PRO A 138 9.65 18.06 11.48
N PHE A 139 10.12 17.03 12.18
CA PHE A 139 9.25 16.04 12.80
C PHE A 139 8.73 16.52 14.16
N GLU A 140 7.53 16.08 14.54
CA GLU A 140 7.09 16.23 15.93
C GLU A 140 7.97 15.41 16.87
N ALA A 141 8.39 14.24 16.41
CA ALA A 141 9.37 13.42 17.11
C ALA A 141 10.09 12.46 16.15
N VAL A 142 11.38 12.29 16.41
CA VAL A 142 12.17 11.18 15.88
C VAL A 142 12.56 10.31 17.06
N MET A 143 12.06 9.09 17.11
CA MET A 143 12.28 8.19 18.23
C MET A 143 13.05 6.94 17.81
N ALA A 144 13.88 6.43 18.71
CA ALA A 144 14.59 5.18 18.52
C ALA A 144 14.34 4.19 19.66
N ARG A 145 14.31 2.90 19.32
CA ARG A 145 14.24 1.79 20.27
C ARG A 145 15.34 0.79 19.98
N LYS A 146 16.20 0.53 20.98
CA LYS A 146 17.25 -0.48 20.90
C LYS A 146 16.66 -1.88 20.74
N ARG A 147 17.28 -2.70 19.90
CA ARG A 147 17.03 -4.15 19.85
C ARG A 147 17.92 -4.87 20.87
N SER A 148 17.41 -5.95 21.45
CA SER A 148 18.05 -6.68 22.55
C SER A 148 19.32 -7.47 22.18
N LEU A 149 19.76 -7.46 20.92
CA LEU A 149 20.94 -8.20 20.46
C LEU A 149 22.05 -7.22 20.07
N PRO A 150 22.82 -6.66 21.02
CA PRO A 150 24.10 -6.06 20.69
C PRO A 150 25.08 -7.18 20.31
N SER A 151 25.76 -7.05 19.17
CA SER A 151 26.97 -7.83 18.90
C SER A 151 28.17 -7.08 19.48
N PHE A 152 29.12 -7.80 20.07
CA PHE A 152 30.38 -7.27 20.56
C PHE A 152 31.05 -6.36 19.52
N GLY A 153 31.39 -5.12 19.93
CA GLY A 153 32.12 -4.15 19.11
C GLY A 153 31.34 -3.45 17.98
N ARG A 154 30.02 -3.70 17.81
CA ARG A 154 29.20 -3.06 16.76
C ARG A 154 28.19 -2.07 17.36
N PRO A 155 27.85 -0.96 16.66
CA PRO A 155 26.82 -0.05 17.10
C PRO A 155 25.47 -0.80 17.26
N PRO A 156 24.69 -0.47 18.31
CA PRO A 156 23.45 -1.20 18.61
C PRO A 156 22.43 -0.99 17.50
N LEU A 157 21.87 -2.09 16.98
CA LEU A 157 20.78 -2.02 16.01
C LEU A 157 19.52 -1.44 16.68
N VAL A 158 18.94 -0.43 16.04
CA VAL A 158 17.72 0.23 16.51
C VAL A 158 16.57 0.06 15.52
N ASP A 159 15.36 0.21 16.03
CA ASP A 159 14.20 0.60 15.22
C ASP A 159 14.00 2.10 15.34
N ARG A 160 13.64 2.77 14.25
CA ARG A 160 13.35 4.22 14.23
C ARG A 160 11.90 4.48 13.89
N LEU A 161 11.35 5.51 14.49
CA LEU A 161 9.99 5.99 14.28
C LEU A 161 10.04 7.50 14.09
N PHE A 162 9.51 7.96 12.98
CA PHE A 162 9.26 9.36 12.68
C PHE A 162 7.77 9.64 12.86
N ILE A 163 7.43 10.72 13.55
CA ILE A 163 6.05 11.20 13.68
C ILE A 163 6.03 12.61 13.12
N PHE A 164 5.17 12.81 12.12
CA PHE A 164 5.04 14.08 11.42
C PHE A 164 3.57 14.46 11.35
N TYR A 165 3.24 15.64 11.87
CA TYR A 165 1.92 16.22 11.77
C TYR A 165 1.95 17.39 10.79
N HIS A 166 0.95 17.46 9.91
CA HIS A 166 0.74 18.64 9.08
C HIS A 166 -0.76 18.90 8.86
N PRO A 167 -1.25 20.12 9.14
CA PRO A 167 -2.67 20.46 9.00
C PRO A 167 -3.13 20.55 7.54
N MET A 168 -2.21 20.72 6.60
CA MET A 168 -2.49 20.78 5.15
C MET A 168 -1.69 19.70 4.44
N MET A 169 -2.13 18.45 4.51
CA MET A 169 -1.37 17.33 3.94
C MET A 169 -1.68 17.17 2.45
N ASN A 170 -0.65 17.14 1.61
CA ASN A 170 -0.75 16.82 0.19
C ASN A 170 0.38 15.88 -0.23
N VAL A 171 0.35 15.41 -1.49
CA VAL A 171 1.35 14.48 -2.01
C VAL A 171 2.78 15.05 -2.01
N ILE A 172 2.94 16.34 -2.27
CA ILE A 172 4.25 17.00 -2.35
C ILE A 172 4.93 16.98 -0.98
N ILE A 173 4.18 17.28 0.08
CA ILE A 173 4.66 17.22 1.46
C ILE A 173 5.04 15.79 1.83
N VAL A 174 4.20 14.81 1.48
CA VAL A 174 4.51 13.39 1.73
C VAL A 174 5.83 13.00 1.06
N ASP A 175 6.02 13.34 -0.20
CA ASP A 175 7.24 13.01 -0.95
C ASP A 175 8.48 13.72 -0.38
N GLN A 176 8.36 14.99 0.00
CA GLN A 176 9.45 15.75 0.63
C GLN A 176 9.86 15.15 1.97
N ILE A 177 8.89 14.82 2.83
CA ILE A 177 9.16 14.26 4.16
C ILE A 177 9.68 12.82 4.07
N LEU A 178 9.22 12.05 3.07
CA LEU A 178 9.80 10.73 2.78
C LEU A 178 11.28 10.86 2.43
N LYS A 179 11.63 11.73 1.47
CA LYS A 179 13.03 11.99 1.10
C LYS A 179 13.87 12.46 2.29
N GLU A 180 13.31 13.33 3.13
CA GLU A 180 13.99 13.79 4.34
C GLU A 180 14.23 12.66 5.35
N CYS A 181 13.26 11.75 5.53
CA CYS A 181 13.46 10.55 6.34
C CYS A 181 14.58 9.68 5.78
N GLU A 182 14.64 9.49 4.46
CA GLU A 182 15.69 8.70 3.79
C GLU A 182 17.07 9.30 4.06
N ARG A 183 17.19 10.62 3.89
CA ARG A 183 18.42 11.38 4.17
C ARG A 183 18.87 11.22 5.62
N LEU A 184 17.95 11.32 6.58
CA LEU A 184 18.26 11.15 8.01
C LEU A 184 18.65 9.70 8.36
N ILE A 185 18.01 8.72 7.74
CA ILE A 185 18.34 7.29 7.92
C ILE A 185 19.74 7.00 7.39
N GLU A 186 20.11 7.58 6.26
CA GLU A 186 21.43 7.44 5.65
C GLU A 186 22.51 8.12 6.49
N ALA A 187 22.31 9.39 6.87
CA ALA A 187 23.27 10.17 7.64
C ALA A 187 23.61 9.55 9.01
N ASP A 188 22.63 8.94 9.67
CA ASP A 188 22.83 8.34 10.99
C ASP A 188 23.19 6.85 10.95
N TYR A 189 23.35 6.25 9.77
CA TYR A 189 23.45 4.80 9.64
C TYR A 189 24.63 4.22 10.41
N ASP A 190 25.77 4.92 10.41
CA ASP A 190 27.01 4.46 11.06
C ASP A 190 26.93 4.53 12.59
N ARG A 191 26.25 5.55 13.12
CA ARG A 191 26.12 5.79 14.56
C ARG A 191 24.98 4.97 15.18
N LEU A 192 23.84 4.94 14.50
CA LEU A 192 22.58 4.35 14.98
C LEU A 192 21.90 3.57 13.84
N PRO A 193 22.43 2.38 13.47
CA PRO A 193 21.96 1.62 12.32
C PRO A 193 20.51 1.18 12.50
N ALA A 194 19.61 1.85 11.77
CA ALA A 194 18.18 1.63 11.82
C ALA A 194 17.70 0.89 10.57
N ARG A 195 17.70 -0.46 10.62
CA ARG A 195 17.25 -1.27 9.47
C ARG A 195 15.74 -1.28 9.26
N ARG A 196 14.97 -0.99 10.33
CA ARG A 196 13.51 -0.88 10.28
C ARG A 196 13.12 0.52 10.73
N ASN A 197 12.60 1.30 9.80
CA ASN A 197 12.11 2.64 10.02
C ASN A 197 10.61 2.69 9.77
N ARG A 198 9.89 3.54 10.49
CA ARG A 198 8.46 3.80 10.31
C ARG A 198 8.25 5.29 10.31
N LEU A 199 7.34 5.76 9.48
CA LEU A 199 6.91 7.15 9.45
C LEU A 199 5.40 7.19 9.65
N VAL A 200 4.94 7.99 10.59
CA VAL A 200 3.52 8.20 10.85
C VAL A 200 3.21 9.64 10.51
N PHE A 201 2.49 9.84 9.41
CA PHE A 201 1.86 11.11 9.06
C PHE A 201 0.54 11.23 9.81
N LEU A 202 0.30 12.39 10.41
CA LEU A 202 -0.94 12.76 11.07
C LEU A 202 -1.50 14.02 10.39
N THR A 203 -2.79 14.03 10.14
CA THR A 203 -3.50 15.22 9.62
C THR A 203 -4.96 15.21 10.07
N ASP A 204 -5.52 16.40 10.25
CA ASP A 204 -6.93 16.68 10.52
C ASP A 204 -7.54 17.58 9.43
N MET A 205 -6.92 17.60 8.25
CA MET A 205 -7.37 18.36 7.09
C MET A 205 -8.77 17.92 6.63
N LYS A 206 -9.71 18.86 6.54
CA LYS A 206 -11.09 18.61 6.08
C LYS A 206 -11.20 18.32 4.57
N ASN A 207 -10.25 18.79 3.77
CA ASN A 207 -10.26 18.59 2.33
C ASN A 207 -9.83 17.14 2.00
N ARG A 208 -10.82 16.31 1.70
CA ARG A 208 -10.64 14.88 1.42
C ARG A 208 -9.83 14.58 0.17
N ASP A 209 -9.92 15.42 -0.86
CA ASP A 209 -9.22 15.19 -2.13
C ASP A 209 -7.71 15.36 -1.93
N GLU A 210 -7.30 16.40 -1.21
CA GLU A 210 -5.89 16.64 -0.84
C GLU A 210 -5.34 15.54 0.07
N VAL A 211 -6.10 15.11 1.08
CA VAL A 211 -5.70 13.99 1.94
C VAL A 211 -5.61 12.68 1.16
N THR A 212 -6.50 12.46 0.19
CA THR A 212 -6.43 11.27 -0.68
C THR A 212 -5.25 11.34 -1.63
N SER A 213 -4.91 12.53 -2.13
CA SER A 213 -3.69 12.81 -2.89
C SER A 213 -2.43 12.50 -2.07
N ALA A 214 -2.36 12.98 -0.82
CA ALA A 214 -1.31 12.59 0.13
C ALA A 214 -1.27 11.06 0.36
N GLY A 215 -2.45 10.45 0.50
CA GLY A 215 -2.62 9.00 0.60
C GLY A 215 -2.04 8.26 -0.59
N ALA A 216 -2.16 8.79 -1.81
CA ALA A 216 -1.57 8.19 -3.01
C ALA A 216 -0.03 8.10 -2.90
N GLY A 217 0.63 9.15 -2.43
CA GLY A 217 2.08 9.15 -2.15
C GLY A 217 2.48 8.04 -1.18
N VAL A 218 1.76 7.91 -0.05
CA VAL A 218 2.01 6.86 0.95
C VAL A 218 1.77 5.46 0.40
N VAL A 219 0.70 5.28 -0.38
CA VAL A 219 0.27 3.97 -0.90
C VAL A 219 1.21 3.47 -2.01
N ASN A 220 1.76 4.39 -2.80
CA ASN A 220 2.71 4.09 -3.88
C ASN A 220 4.15 3.87 -3.41
N TYR A 221 4.48 4.21 -2.16
CA TYR A 221 5.84 4.11 -1.66
C TYR A 221 6.31 2.65 -1.51
N LEU A 222 7.51 2.33 -1.99
CA LEU A 222 8.03 0.96 -2.12
C LEU A 222 8.81 0.43 -0.91
N CYS A 223 8.82 1.17 0.18
CA CYS A 223 9.37 0.76 1.47
C CYS A 223 10.87 0.45 1.57
N THR A 224 11.67 0.78 0.55
CA THR A 224 13.06 0.29 0.44
C THR A 224 14.01 1.43 0.05
N PRO A 225 14.36 2.32 0.99
CA PRO A 225 15.15 3.51 0.68
C PRO A 225 16.63 3.18 0.38
N LEU A 226 17.17 2.15 1.03
CA LEU A 226 18.57 1.73 0.91
C LEU A 226 18.66 0.20 0.97
N HIS A 227 19.77 -0.36 0.51
CA HIS A 227 20.02 -1.79 0.58
C HIS A 227 19.92 -2.29 2.03
N LYS A 228 19.06 -3.29 2.27
CA LYS A 228 18.79 -3.93 3.57
C LYS A 228 18.09 -3.04 4.61
N VAL A 229 17.68 -1.82 4.26
CA VAL A 229 16.93 -0.89 5.11
C VAL A 229 15.51 -0.78 4.59
N SER A 230 14.54 -0.60 5.49
CA SER A 230 13.15 -0.37 5.11
C SER A 230 12.57 0.83 5.82
N LEU A 231 11.72 1.58 5.14
CA LEU A 231 10.92 2.68 5.67
C LEU A 231 9.45 2.37 5.41
N TYR A 232 8.60 2.42 6.43
CA TYR A 232 7.18 2.13 6.28
C TYR A 232 6.33 3.34 6.66
N PRO A 233 5.87 4.14 5.68
CA PRO A 233 4.98 5.25 5.94
C PRO A 233 3.55 4.77 6.21
N VAL A 234 2.87 5.49 7.09
CA VAL A 234 1.45 5.35 7.39
C VAL A 234 0.89 6.74 7.51
N LEU A 235 -0.23 7.03 6.83
CA LEU A 235 -0.96 8.28 7.00
C LEU A 235 -2.26 8.01 7.74
N VAL A 236 -2.43 8.70 8.87
CA VAL A 236 -3.65 8.70 9.66
C VAL A 236 -4.34 10.04 9.44
N ASP A 237 -5.50 9.95 8.80
CA ASP A 237 -6.41 11.07 8.60
C ASP A 237 -7.46 11.01 9.70
N MET A 238 -7.38 11.99 10.59
CA MET A 238 -8.26 12.12 11.74
C MET A 238 -9.65 12.58 11.32
N ASP A 239 -9.78 13.37 10.24
CA ASP A 239 -11.06 13.92 9.79
C ASP A 239 -11.91 12.90 9.05
N ALA A 240 -11.44 12.35 7.93
CA ALA A 240 -12.25 11.39 7.18
C ALA A 240 -12.13 9.94 7.69
N GLY A 241 -11.40 9.72 8.80
CA GLY A 241 -11.21 8.41 9.41
C GLY A 241 -10.47 7.45 8.48
N ARG A 242 -9.41 7.91 7.82
CA ARG A 242 -8.62 7.09 6.88
C ARG A 242 -7.28 6.69 7.46
N PHE A 243 -6.83 5.53 7.00
CA PHE A 243 -5.59 4.91 7.44
C PHE A 243 -4.88 4.33 6.22
N PHE A 244 -4.06 5.16 5.58
CA PHE A 244 -3.30 4.82 4.37
C PHE A 244 -1.96 4.19 4.72
N TYR A 245 -1.53 3.24 3.88
CA TYR A 245 -0.27 2.53 4.03
C TYR A 245 0.12 1.88 2.69
N PRO A 246 1.41 1.63 2.44
CA PRO A 246 1.94 1.05 1.21
C PRO A 246 1.11 -0.14 0.69
N LEU A 247 0.73 -0.09 -0.59
CA LEU A 247 0.05 -1.18 -1.29
C LEU A 247 1.02 -2.32 -1.53
N ASP A 248 2.18 -1.96 -2.09
CA ASP A 248 3.26 -2.88 -2.36
C ASP A 248 4.35 -2.77 -1.29
N THR A 249 4.74 -3.92 -0.75
CA THR A 249 5.87 -4.04 0.18
C THR A 249 6.83 -5.13 -0.29
N SER A 250 6.68 -5.63 -1.52
CA SER A 250 7.43 -6.75 -2.10
C SER A 250 8.95 -6.56 -2.02
N LEU A 251 9.42 -5.32 -2.22
CA LEU A 251 10.84 -4.96 -2.14
C LEU A 251 11.40 -4.95 -0.71
N ALA A 252 10.53 -4.83 0.30
CA ALA A 252 10.95 -4.93 1.69
C ALA A 252 11.17 -6.39 2.11
N LYS A 253 12.20 -6.63 2.92
CA LYS A 253 12.52 -7.97 3.45
C LYS A 253 11.32 -8.60 4.17
N SER A 254 11.10 -9.91 4.00
CA SER A 254 9.99 -10.66 4.64
C SER A 254 9.86 -10.42 6.15
N ARG A 255 10.97 -10.43 6.90
CA ARG A 255 10.95 -10.13 8.35
C ARG A 255 10.50 -8.70 8.67
N HIS A 256 10.82 -7.75 7.81
CA HIS A 256 10.38 -6.35 7.96
C HIS A 256 8.89 -6.24 7.62
N ARG A 257 8.43 -6.86 6.53
CA ARG A 257 7.00 -6.91 6.15
C ARG A 257 6.12 -7.43 7.29
N PHE A 258 6.50 -8.54 7.91
CA PHE A 258 5.77 -9.09 9.04
C PHE A 258 5.76 -8.15 10.25
N HIS A 259 6.91 -7.54 10.57
CA HIS A 259 6.99 -6.54 11.64
C HIS A 259 6.06 -5.34 11.38
N TYR A 260 6.10 -4.77 10.17
CA TYR A 260 5.24 -3.65 9.79
C TYR A 260 3.77 -4.03 9.80
N TRP A 261 3.42 -5.22 9.31
CA TRP A 261 2.06 -5.74 9.39
C TRP A 261 1.55 -5.81 10.84
N ARG A 262 2.34 -6.37 11.76
CA ARG A 262 2.00 -6.41 13.19
C ARG A 262 1.86 -5.02 13.80
N CYS A 263 2.84 -4.14 13.55
CA CYS A 263 2.81 -2.77 14.07
C CYS A 263 1.60 -1.99 13.55
N ARG A 264 1.25 -2.17 12.27
CA ARG A 264 0.09 -1.56 11.63
C ARG A 264 -1.22 -1.99 12.29
N LEU A 265 -1.39 -3.30 12.51
CA LEU A 265 -2.57 -3.83 13.20
C LEU A 265 -2.65 -3.30 14.64
N ALA A 266 -1.53 -3.29 15.36
CA ALA A 266 -1.47 -2.77 16.72
C ALA A 266 -1.72 -1.26 16.82
N LEU A 267 -1.30 -0.48 15.81
CA LEU A 267 -1.59 0.95 15.74
C LEU A 267 -3.08 1.19 15.45
N ARG A 268 -3.62 0.52 14.42
CA ARG A 268 -5.04 0.63 14.06
C ARG A 268 -5.96 0.20 15.20
N ALA A 269 -5.64 -0.89 15.89
CA ALA A 269 -6.41 -1.35 17.05
C ALA A 269 -6.35 -0.36 18.21
N TRP A 270 -5.18 0.28 18.44
CA TRP A 270 -5.06 1.29 19.48
C TRP A 270 -5.84 2.57 19.19
N ILE A 271 -5.76 3.10 17.96
CA ILE A 271 -6.57 4.27 17.53
C ILE A 271 -8.05 3.99 17.80
N LYS A 272 -8.53 2.81 17.41
CA LYS A 272 -9.92 2.39 17.64
C LYS A 272 -10.33 2.33 19.11
N ARG A 273 -9.42 1.90 20.00
CA ARG A 273 -9.66 1.83 21.45
C ARG A 273 -9.67 3.21 22.08
N LYS A 274 -8.65 4.04 21.79
CA LYS A 274 -8.56 5.41 22.31
C LYS A 274 -9.77 6.25 21.91
N ALA A 275 -10.16 6.21 20.64
CA ALA A 275 -11.36 6.90 20.18
C ALA A 275 -12.63 6.45 20.93
N LYS A 276 -12.79 5.15 21.22
CA LYS A 276 -13.92 4.64 22.02
C LYS A 276 -13.87 5.12 23.48
N GLU A 277 -12.68 5.09 24.09
CA GLU A 277 -12.46 5.54 25.47
C GLU A 277 -12.81 7.03 25.62
N THR A 278 -12.36 7.87 24.69
CA THR A 278 -12.64 9.32 24.75
C THR A 278 -14.11 9.63 24.50
N SER A 279 -14.78 8.96 23.54
CA SER A 279 -16.23 9.08 23.36
C SER A 279 -17.04 8.63 24.58
N SER A 280 -16.57 7.62 25.33
CA SER A 280 -17.25 7.19 26.57
C SER A 280 -17.06 8.12 27.76
N LYS A 281 -16.01 8.95 27.75
CA LYS A 281 -15.73 9.95 28.80
C LYS A 281 -16.46 11.28 28.57
N HIS A 282 -16.96 11.52 27.36
CA HIS A 282 -17.85 12.63 27.03
C HIS A 282 -19.20 12.14 26.49
N PRO A 283 -20.04 11.47 27.31
CA PRO A 283 -21.43 11.29 26.97
C PRO A 283 -22.17 12.62 27.22
N GLN A 284 -22.72 13.21 26.16
CA GLN A 284 -23.65 14.36 26.17
C GLN A 284 -23.06 15.78 26.19
N GLU A 285 -23.10 16.42 25.02
CA GLU A 285 -23.53 17.82 24.86
C GLU A 285 -24.48 18.01 23.64
N THR A 286 -25.01 16.93 23.06
CA THR A 286 -26.05 17.01 22.02
C THR A 286 -27.41 16.63 22.60
N SER A 287 -27.98 17.53 23.38
CA SER A 287 -29.41 17.62 23.70
C SER A 287 -29.70 19.06 24.09
N ALA A 288 -29.76 19.94 23.09
CA ALA A 288 -30.39 21.25 23.13
C ALA A 288 -30.82 21.62 21.70
#